data_AF-A0A3M1KL00-F1
#
_entry.id   AF-A0A3M1KL00-F1
#
_cell.length_a   1.000
_cell.length_b   1.000
_cell.length_c   1.000
_cell.angle_alpha   90.00
_cell.angle_beta   90.00
_cell.angle_gamma   90.00
#
_symmetry.space_group_name_H-M   'P 1'
#
loop_
_entity.id
_entity.type
_entity.pdbx_description
1 polymer ?
#
loop_
_entity_poly.entity_id
_entity_poly.type
_entity_poly.pdbx_seq_one_letter_code
_entity_poly.pdbx_strand_id
1 'polypeptide(L)'
;MPFLRLLLLLVASASILLPFNAEAQLPGVQPFALNQRLANIIVEVAQYQPPFKLAPKKQLLTKLFNKPTVVVYWIPGQKPSEKAALELSKRATGWKNIDALLIMRGLNQQEVSRGLDWVQQQQITIPVVIDRSMELALGLQAVRVPSYAVVDAGGVLKIRKVSDPKKRTAAGPTLDDILSAAEQGKPVPVADGEMREDTRMLIGETAPDVKVSAAPFSKTAKPETRTGGAGKPRLVVFWLATCPHCQREMPRIHAWWQAHKDDIELITVTRTDSEGIRAHTIKYLSSKGIADIPVYSASADAYRQWKVEGIPTWAVVGSNGKVIEARVGEDPQLPHHLNQALAKAR
;
A
#
# COMPACT_ATOMS: atom_id res chain seq x y z
N MET A 1 30.92 -53.24 -19.36
CA MET A 1 30.47 -52.09 -20.17
C MET A 1 28.96 -52.21 -20.38
N PRO A 2 28.14 -51.16 -20.21
CA PRO A 2 27.91 -50.47 -18.94
C PRO A 2 26.43 -50.40 -18.50
N PHE A 3 26.30 -50.36 -17.18
CA PHE A 3 25.25 -49.84 -16.29
C PHE A 3 24.04 -49.07 -16.85
N LEU A 4 22.87 -49.58 -16.45
CA LEU A 4 21.56 -48.94 -16.38
C LEU A 4 21.64 -47.71 -15.44
N ARG A 5 21.46 -46.49 -15.96
CA ARG A 5 21.30 -45.26 -15.17
C ARG A 5 19.82 -44.87 -15.14
N LEU A 6 19.24 -45.00 -13.95
CA LEU A 6 17.95 -44.45 -13.56
C LEU A 6 18.04 -42.92 -13.57
N LEU A 7 17.38 -42.26 -14.53
CA LEU A 7 17.28 -40.80 -14.56
C LEU A 7 16.10 -40.36 -13.70
N LEU A 8 16.35 -40.00 -12.44
CA LEU A 8 15.40 -39.22 -11.64
C LEU A 8 15.29 -37.82 -12.25
N LEU A 9 14.12 -37.50 -12.81
CA LEU A 9 13.73 -36.14 -13.16
C LEU A 9 13.47 -35.35 -11.87
N LEU A 10 14.53 -34.73 -11.34
CA LEU A 10 14.43 -33.63 -10.40
C LEU A 10 13.87 -32.41 -11.15
N VAL A 11 12.56 -32.16 -10.98
CA VAL A 11 11.95 -30.88 -11.33
C VAL A 11 12.46 -29.85 -10.31
N ALA A 12 13.60 -29.25 -10.60
CA ALA A 12 14.05 -28.06 -9.91
C ALA A 12 13.12 -26.91 -10.30
N SER A 13 12.23 -26.52 -9.40
CA SER A 13 11.46 -25.28 -9.48
C SER A 13 12.42 -24.10 -9.37
N ALA A 14 12.99 -23.67 -10.50
CA ALA A 14 13.68 -22.41 -10.61
C ALA A 14 12.63 -21.30 -10.60
N SER A 15 12.37 -20.73 -9.41
CA SER A 15 11.72 -19.43 -9.30
C SER A 15 12.56 -18.42 -10.08
N ILE A 16 12.09 -18.02 -11.25
CA ILE A 16 12.69 -16.95 -12.06
C ILE A 16 12.46 -15.64 -11.29
N LEU A 17 13.33 -15.34 -10.34
CA LEU A 17 13.49 -14.00 -9.80
C LEU A 17 14.18 -13.19 -10.90
N LEU A 18 13.42 -12.33 -11.57
CA LEU A 18 13.97 -11.33 -12.49
C LEU A 18 15.11 -10.58 -11.78
N PRO A 19 16.25 -10.32 -12.44
CA PRO A 19 17.34 -9.58 -11.84
C PRO A 19 16.87 -8.19 -11.41
N PHE A 20 17.09 -7.84 -10.14
CA PHE A 20 16.74 -6.52 -9.60
C PHE A 20 17.55 -5.44 -10.33
N ASN A 21 16.86 -4.56 -11.07
CA ASN A 21 17.50 -3.42 -11.72
C ASN A 21 17.82 -2.33 -10.68
N ALA A 22 19.08 -2.24 -10.27
CA ALA A 22 19.56 -1.25 -9.30
C ALA A 22 19.48 0.21 -9.80
N GLU A 23 19.41 0.41 -11.12
CA GLU A 23 19.30 1.73 -11.77
C GLU A 23 17.85 2.22 -11.91
N ALA A 24 16.88 1.39 -11.53
CA ALA A 24 15.48 1.79 -11.56
C ALA A 24 15.23 3.07 -10.73
N GLN A 25 14.27 3.87 -11.18
CA GLN A 25 13.79 5.07 -10.48
C GLN A 25 12.36 4.85 -10.00
N LEU A 26 11.97 5.55 -8.93
CA LEU A 26 10.59 5.51 -8.44
C LEU A 26 9.64 6.08 -9.52
N PRO A 27 8.57 5.35 -9.89
CA PRO A 27 7.70 5.75 -10.99
C PRO A 27 7.01 7.10 -10.70
N GLY A 28 7.01 7.98 -11.69
CA GLY A 28 6.30 9.28 -11.65
C GLY A 28 6.90 10.31 -10.68
N VAL A 29 8.15 10.13 -10.22
CA VAL A 29 8.79 11.03 -9.25
C VAL A 29 10.16 11.46 -9.74
N GLN A 30 10.42 12.77 -9.70
CA GLN A 30 11.77 13.32 -9.93
C GLN A 30 12.75 12.74 -8.91
N PRO A 31 13.99 12.38 -9.29
CA PRO A 31 14.97 11.81 -8.36
C PRO A 31 15.11 12.65 -7.09
N PHE A 32 14.76 12.07 -5.94
CA PHE A 32 14.90 12.72 -4.64
C PHE A 32 16.26 12.34 -4.03
N ALA A 33 17.19 13.29 -4.05
CA ALA A 33 18.52 13.15 -3.45
C ALA A 33 18.51 13.75 -2.03
N LEU A 34 18.37 12.89 -1.01
CA LEU A 34 18.27 13.29 0.39
C LEU A 34 19.55 13.99 0.88
N ASN A 35 20.72 13.53 0.44
CA ASN A 35 22.01 14.16 0.74
C ASN A 35 22.05 15.64 0.30
N GLN A 36 21.62 15.93 -0.93
CA GLN A 36 21.57 17.29 -1.47
C GLN A 36 20.54 18.15 -0.74
N ARG A 37 19.36 17.58 -0.45
CA ARG A 37 18.31 18.28 0.30
C ARG A 37 18.80 18.66 1.68
N LEU A 38 19.31 17.69 2.43
CA LEU A 38 19.91 17.93 3.73
C LEU A 38 21.00 19.00 3.63
N ALA A 39 21.87 19.00 2.60
CA ALA A 39 22.88 20.04 2.36
C ALA A 39 22.33 21.46 2.15
N ASN A 40 21.09 21.61 1.70
CA ASN A 40 20.52 22.91 1.31
C ASN A 40 19.48 23.47 2.29
N ILE A 41 18.90 22.65 3.18
CA ILE A 41 17.89 23.11 4.15
C ILE A 41 18.49 23.39 5.54
N ILE A 42 17.88 24.27 6.32
CA ILE A 42 18.27 24.47 7.72
C ILE A 42 17.76 23.27 8.53
N VAL A 43 18.69 22.38 8.91
CA VAL A 43 18.41 21.22 9.75
C VAL A 43 19.24 21.29 11.02
N GLU A 44 18.58 21.15 12.15
CA GLU A 44 19.22 20.91 13.43
C GLU A 44 19.54 19.40 13.53
N VAL A 45 20.82 19.09 13.79
CA VAL A 45 21.28 17.71 13.95
C VAL A 45 21.53 17.44 15.42
N ALA A 46 20.74 16.54 15.95
CA ALA A 46 20.84 16.02 17.30
C ALA A 46 21.81 14.82 17.30
N GLN A 47 22.95 14.93 18.00
CA GLN A 47 23.85 13.80 18.28
C GLN A 47 24.06 13.67 19.78
N TYR A 48 23.99 12.45 20.29
CA TYR A 48 24.17 12.20 21.71
C TYR A 48 25.63 12.38 22.13
N GLN A 49 25.90 13.48 22.82
CA GLN A 49 27.05 13.72 23.69
C GLN A 49 26.55 14.55 24.88
N PRO A 50 26.71 14.15 26.15
CA PRO A 50 26.28 14.98 27.28
C PRO A 50 27.24 16.17 27.53
N PRO A 51 26.78 17.43 27.70
CA PRO A 51 25.43 17.95 27.44
C PRO A 51 25.15 18.03 25.93
N PHE A 52 23.90 17.81 25.53
CA PHE A 52 23.49 17.63 24.14
C PHE A 52 24.02 18.73 23.22
N LYS A 53 24.79 18.35 22.18
CA LYS A 53 25.35 19.30 21.21
C LYS A 53 24.71 19.10 19.85
N LEU A 54 24.29 20.22 19.25
CA LEU A 54 23.98 20.24 17.82
C LEU A 54 25.26 19.92 17.04
N ALA A 55 25.25 18.83 16.28
CA ALA A 55 26.38 18.50 15.43
C ALA A 55 26.39 19.42 14.20
N PRO A 56 27.57 19.89 13.75
CA PRO A 56 27.67 20.62 12.49
C PRO A 56 27.12 19.76 11.34
N LYS A 57 26.14 20.31 10.61
CA LYS A 57 25.51 19.68 9.44
C LYS A 57 26.49 19.03 8.46
N LYS A 58 27.63 19.69 8.19
CA LYS A 58 28.70 19.18 7.32
C LYS A 58 29.27 17.84 7.82
N GLN A 59 29.38 17.66 9.13
CA GLN A 59 29.89 16.42 9.75
C GLN A 59 28.88 15.28 9.67
N LEU A 60 27.58 15.57 9.68
CA LEU A 60 26.54 14.55 9.46
C LEU A 60 26.61 14.02 8.02
N LEU A 61 26.68 14.95 7.05
CA LEU A 61 26.67 14.62 5.63
C LEU A 61 27.90 13.86 5.15
N THR A 62 29.06 14.05 5.78
CA THR A 62 30.26 13.27 5.46
C THR A 62 30.22 11.84 6.02
N LYS A 63 29.43 11.61 7.08
CA LYS A 63 29.28 10.30 7.72
C LYS A 63 28.16 9.47 7.08
N LEU A 64 27.04 10.10 6.75
CA LEU A 64 25.90 9.45 6.12
C LEU A 64 26.06 9.35 4.61
N PHE A 65 25.34 8.41 4.00
CA PHE A 65 25.26 8.23 2.54
C PHE A 65 26.58 7.77 1.90
N ASN A 66 27.46 7.10 2.64
CA ASN A 66 28.50 6.25 2.05
C ASN A 66 28.03 4.78 1.94
N LYS A 67 26.88 4.49 2.56
CA LYS A 67 26.17 3.22 2.59
C LYS A 67 24.69 3.51 2.36
N PRO A 68 23.87 2.51 2.01
CA PRO A 68 22.44 2.65 2.09
C PRO A 68 22.02 3.15 3.47
N THR A 69 21.13 4.13 3.53
CA THR A 69 20.65 4.71 4.79
C THR A 69 19.16 4.44 4.94
N VAL A 70 18.80 3.79 6.05
CA VAL A 70 17.40 3.63 6.47
C VAL A 70 16.96 4.87 7.21
N VAL A 71 15.84 5.43 6.78
CA VAL A 71 15.27 6.64 7.33
C VAL A 71 13.93 6.30 7.97
N VAL A 72 13.73 6.71 9.22
CA VAL A 72 12.39 6.75 9.83
C VAL A 72 11.98 8.20 10.02
N TYR A 73 10.92 8.61 9.34
CA TYR A 73 10.21 9.85 9.60
C TYR A 73 9.17 9.63 10.70
N TRP A 74 9.26 10.41 11.78
CA TRP A 74 8.43 10.24 12.98
C TRP A 74 7.96 11.58 13.57
N ILE A 75 6.96 11.51 14.46
CA ILE A 75 6.34 12.69 15.09
C ILE A 75 6.37 12.54 16.62
N PRO A 76 6.95 13.51 17.36
CA PRO A 76 6.94 13.50 18.81
C PRO A 76 5.53 13.46 19.41
N GLY A 77 5.33 12.57 20.38
CA GLY A 77 4.04 12.29 21.02
C GLY A 77 3.16 11.28 20.28
N GLN A 78 3.52 10.85 19.06
CA GLN A 78 2.81 9.78 18.37
C GLN A 78 3.46 8.42 18.64
N LYS A 79 2.90 7.70 19.61
CA LYS A 79 3.42 6.41 20.12
C LYS A 79 3.82 5.41 19.02
N PRO A 80 3.05 5.18 17.94
CA PRO A 80 3.47 4.24 16.90
C PRO A 80 4.75 4.68 16.17
N SER A 81 4.91 6.00 15.97
CA SER A 81 6.09 6.55 15.29
C SER A 81 7.32 6.64 16.18
N GLU A 82 7.15 6.95 17.47
CA GLU A 82 8.19 6.88 18.49
C GLU A 82 8.72 5.44 18.65
N LYS A 83 7.81 4.46 18.69
CA LYS A 83 8.18 3.04 18.72
C LYS A 83 9.03 2.67 17.50
N ALA A 84 8.64 3.08 16.30
CA ALA A 84 9.40 2.82 15.08
C ALA A 84 10.81 3.44 15.13
N ALA A 85 10.92 4.70 15.60
CA ALA A 85 12.19 5.39 15.76
C ALA A 85 13.12 4.68 16.76
N LEU A 86 12.58 4.25 17.90
CA LEU A 86 13.32 3.51 18.92
C LEU A 86 13.80 2.15 18.40
N GLU A 87 12.94 1.39 17.73
CA GLU A 87 13.30 0.07 17.20
C GLU A 87 14.36 0.17 16.09
N LEU A 88 14.30 1.19 15.22
CA LEU A 88 15.37 1.44 14.26
C LEU A 88 16.69 1.76 14.97
N SER A 89 16.66 2.64 15.98
CA SER A 89 17.85 3.02 16.75
C SER A 89 18.54 1.80 17.37
N LYS A 90 17.77 0.90 18.00
CA LYS A 90 18.30 -0.34 18.57
C LYS A 90 18.94 -1.25 17.51
N ARG A 91 18.25 -1.49 16.39
CA ARG A 91 18.73 -2.37 15.31
C ARG A 91 20.01 -1.85 14.66
N ALA A 92 20.10 -0.54 14.48
CA ALA A 92 21.24 0.10 13.82
C ALA A 92 22.57 -0.10 14.55
N THR A 93 22.57 -0.36 15.86
CA THR A 93 23.80 -0.58 16.65
C THR A 93 24.65 -1.75 16.16
N GLY A 94 24.05 -2.72 15.45
CA GLY A 94 24.74 -3.89 14.93
C GLY A 94 25.13 -3.83 13.45
N TRP A 95 24.73 -2.77 12.73
CA TRP A 95 24.94 -2.70 11.29
C TRP A 95 26.33 -2.22 10.91
N LYS A 96 26.90 -2.86 9.90
CA LYS A 96 28.21 -2.54 9.31
C LYS A 96 28.07 -1.98 7.92
N ASN A 97 27.06 -2.39 7.16
CA ASN A 97 26.91 -2.06 5.73
C ASN A 97 25.70 -1.16 5.43
N ILE A 98 24.94 -0.78 6.46
CA ILE A 98 23.80 0.13 6.37
C ILE A 98 23.91 1.20 7.46
N ASP A 99 23.53 2.44 7.14
CA ASP A 99 23.39 3.54 8.10
C ASP A 99 21.92 3.73 8.51
N ALA A 100 21.69 4.39 9.65
CA ALA A 100 20.36 4.77 10.10
C ALA A 100 20.27 6.27 10.38
N LEU A 101 19.12 6.85 10.05
CA LEU A 101 18.80 8.25 10.28
C LEU A 101 17.36 8.37 10.77
N LEU A 102 17.15 9.17 11.82
CA LEU A 102 15.81 9.61 12.21
C LEU A 102 15.54 11.01 11.67
N ILE A 103 14.35 11.21 11.11
CA ILE A 103 13.85 12.54 10.77
C ILE A 103 12.61 12.79 11.61
N MET A 104 12.71 13.79 12.48
CA MET A 104 11.66 14.18 13.40
C MET A 104 10.94 15.40 12.85
N ARG A 105 9.61 15.39 12.84
CA ARG A 105 8.85 16.61 12.57
C ARG A 105 9.05 17.63 13.70
N GLY A 106 9.28 18.90 13.35
CA GLY A 106 9.43 19.98 14.33
C GLY A 106 8.72 21.26 13.92
N LEU A 107 7.39 21.26 13.90
CA LEU A 107 6.59 22.42 13.46
C LEU A 107 6.71 23.63 14.39
N ASN A 108 7.06 23.42 15.65
CA ASN A 108 7.26 24.49 16.63
C ASN A 108 8.23 24.06 17.74
N GLN A 109 8.64 25.03 18.57
CA GLN A 109 9.57 24.84 19.70
C GLN A 109 9.09 23.77 20.70
N GLN A 110 7.79 23.71 21.00
CA GLN A 110 7.25 22.76 21.96
C GLN A 110 7.33 21.30 21.45
N GLU A 111 7.02 21.07 20.18
CA GLU A 111 7.15 19.75 19.54
C GLU A 111 8.63 19.32 19.49
N VAL A 112 9.52 20.26 19.17
CA VAL A 112 10.97 20.02 19.16
C VAL A 112 11.48 19.66 20.56
N SER A 113 11.15 20.44 21.59
CA SER A 113 11.56 20.16 22.96
C SER A 113 11.10 18.77 23.40
N ARG A 114 9.82 18.44 23.19
CA ARG A 114 9.28 17.11 23.52
C ARG A 114 10.04 15.99 22.81
N GLY A 115 10.33 16.18 21.53
CA GLY A 115 11.04 15.20 20.74
C GLY A 115 12.48 14.99 21.20
N LEU A 116 13.19 16.06 21.52
CA LEU A 116 14.56 16.00 22.05
C LEU A 116 14.61 15.41 23.45
N ASP A 117 13.67 15.75 24.33
CA ASP A 117 13.53 15.13 25.66
C ASP A 117 13.30 13.63 25.52
N TRP A 118 12.45 13.21 24.60
CA TRP A 118 12.20 11.80 24.32
C TRP A 118 13.45 11.10 23.77
N VAL A 119 14.15 11.69 22.79
CA VAL A 119 15.42 11.18 22.23
C VAL A 119 16.45 10.98 23.34
N GLN A 120 16.55 11.92 24.27
CA GLN A 120 17.44 11.83 25.44
C GLN A 120 17.01 10.72 26.40
N GLN A 121 15.73 10.66 26.76
CA GLN A 121 15.18 9.65 27.67
C GLN A 121 15.38 8.23 27.13
N GLN A 122 15.23 8.04 25.81
CA GLN A 122 15.42 6.76 25.16
C GLN A 122 16.88 6.45 24.78
N GLN A 123 17.81 7.36 25.11
CA GLN A 123 19.25 7.22 24.83
C GLN A 123 19.54 6.91 23.36
N ILE A 124 18.86 7.61 22.45
CA ILE A 124 19.03 7.43 21.00
C ILE A 124 20.42 7.94 20.59
N THR A 125 21.21 7.06 19.97
CA THR A 125 22.60 7.36 19.57
C THR A 125 22.77 7.59 18.08
N ILE A 126 21.82 7.14 17.25
CA ILE A 126 21.82 7.42 15.82
C ILE A 126 21.43 8.87 15.55
N PRO A 127 21.88 9.48 14.43
CA PRO A 127 21.57 10.87 14.13
C PRO A 127 20.07 11.15 14.03
N VAL A 128 19.66 12.30 14.58
CA VAL A 128 18.29 12.82 14.47
C VAL A 128 18.33 14.17 13.76
N VAL A 129 17.52 14.31 12.71
CA VAL A 129 17.34 15.55 11.95
C VAL A 129 15.95 16.12 12.25
N ILE A 130 15.88 17.43 12.50
CA ILE A 130 14.61 18.12 12.74
C ILE A 130 14.10 18.75 11.44
N ASP A 131 12.96 18.28 10.93
CA ASP A 131 12.29 18.82 9.75
C ASP A 131 11.28 19.91 10.15
N ARG A 132 11.75 21.16 10.18
CA ARG A 132 10.90 22.33 10.50
C ARG A 132 10.06 22.79 9.30
N SER A 133 10.60 22.67 8.08
CA SER A 133 9.94 23.18 6.86
C SER A 133 9.01 22.16 6.19
N MET A 134 8.99 20.91 6.66
CA MET A 134 8.26 19.79 6.05
C MET A 134 8.77 19.39 4.66
N GLU A 135 9.89 19.97 4.21
CA GLU A 135 10.46 19.65 2.89
C GLU A 135 10.96 18.20 2.83
N LEU A 136 11.50 17.66 3.94
CA LEU A 136 11.92 16.27 3.98
C LEU A 136 10.72 15.33 3.99
N ALA A 137 9.67 15.67 4.75
CA ALA A 137 8.41 14.93 4.75
C ALA A 137 7.80 14.83 3.34
N LEU A 138 7.73 15.96 2.62
CA LEU A 138 7.21 16.03 1.25
C LEU A 138 8.08 15.25 0.28
N GLY A 139 9.40 15.42 0.37
CA GLY A 139 10.37 14.74 -0.49
C GLY A 139 10.38 13.22 -0.34
N LEU A 140 10.31 12.74 0.90
CA LEU A 140 10.18 11.31 1.22
C LEU A 140 8.77 10.77 0.99
N GLN A 141 7.79 11.65 0.75
CA GLN A 141 6.36 11.35 0.71
C GLN A 141 5.88 10.64 2.00
N ALA A 142 6.35 11.12 3.15
CA ALA A 142 5.99 10.65 4.49
C ALA A 142 4.58 11.14 4.90
N VAL A 143 3.56 10.76 4.12
CA VAL A 143 2.15 11.19 4.32
C VAL A 143 1.53 10.54 5.57
N ARG A 144 1.99 9.34 5.93
CA ARG A 144 1.57 8.61 7.14
C ARG A 144 2.79 8.38 8.01
N VAL A 145 2.62 8.37 9.34
CA VAL A 145 3.72 8.04 10.27
C VAL A 145 3.39 6.78 11.10
N PRO A 146 4.37 5.93 11.41
CA PRO A 146 5.77 6.01 10.95
C PRO A 146 5.90 5.84 9.42
N SER A 147 6.90 6.52 8.84
CA SER A 147 7.28 6.32 7.43
C SER A 147 8.73 5.91 7.36
N TYR A 148 8.96 4.66 6.97
CA TYR A 148 10.25 4.14 6.58
C TYR A 148 10.55 4.52 5.13
N ALA A 149 11.79 4.92 4.90
CA ALA A 149 12.38 5.11 3.59
C ALA A 149 13.79 4.51 3.58
N VAL A 150 14.29 4.19 2.39
CA VAL A 150 15.68 3.79 2.20
C VAL A 150 16.25 4.59 1.05
N VAL A 151 17.39 5.21 1.29
CA VAL A 151 18.22 5.83 0.25
C VAL A 151 19.45 4.97 0.01
N ASP A 152 19.99 5.00 -1.20
CA ASP A 152 21.25 4.32 -1.51
C ASP A 152 22.48 5.09 -0.99
N ALA A 153 23.67 4.56 -1.27
CA ALA A 153 24.96 5.19 -0.97
C ALA A 153 25.27 6.45 -1.81
N GLY A 154 24.36 6.88 -2.67
CA GLY A 154 24.39 8.20 -3.31
C GLY A 154 23.42 9.20 -2.65
N GLY A 155 22.69 8.77 -1.63
CA GLY A 155 21.61 9.54 -1.00
C GLY A 155 20.33 9.58 -1.82
N VAL A 156 20.20 8.78 -2.88
CA VAL A 156 19.03 8.75 -3.75
C VAL A 156 17.96 7.82 -3.17
N LEU A 157 16.72 8.31 -3.12
CA LEU A 157 15.57 7.56 -2.60
C LEU A 157 15.24 6.33 -3.45
N LYS A 158 15.28 5.15 -2.83
CA LYS A 158 14.93 3.86 -3.44
C LYS A 158 13.61 3.32 -2.91
N ILE A 159 13.37 3.44 -1.61
CA ILE A 159 12.15 2.95 -0.95
C ILE A 159 11.46 4.08 -0.21
N ARG A 160 10.13 4.18 -0.33
CA ARG A 160 9.32 5.16 0.41
C ARG A 160 7.95 4.60 0.78
N LYS A 161 7.19 5.31 1.63
CA LYS A 161 5.79 5.01 2.01
C LYS A 161 5.58 3.63 2.67
N VAL A 162 6.60 3.10 3.35
CA VAL A 162 6.47 1.89 4.16
C VAL A 162 6.17 2.29 5.60
N SER A 163 5.15 1.71 6.22
CA SER A 163 4.73 1.97 7.60
C SER A 163 4.95 0.79 8.53
N ASP A 164 4.92 -0.42 7.98
CA ASP A 164 5.23 -1.67 8.68
C ASP A 164 6.39 -2.38 7.98
N PRO A 165 7.56 -2.50 8.62
CA PRO A 165 8.72 -3.11 7.99
C PRO A 165 8.55 -4.61 7.70
N LYS A 166 7.55 -5.26 8.31
CA LYS A 166 7.24 -6.68 8.11
C LYS A 166 6.24 -6.91 6.99
N LYS A 167 5.61 -5.87 6.43
CA LYS A 167 4.77 -6.01 5.26
C LYS A 167 5.63 -6.05 4.00
N ARG A 168 5.16 -6.83 3.03
CA ARG A 168 5.79 -6.88 1.69
C ARG A 168 5.80 -5.48 1.11
N THR A 169 6.91 -5.10 0.50
CA THR A 169 7.03 -3.86 -0.28
C THR A 169 6.52 -4.09 -1.70
N ALA A 170 6.29 -3.01 -2.46
CA ALA A 170 5.95 -3.12 -3.88
C ALA A 170 7.00 -3.90 -4.71
N ALA A 171 8.23 -4.03 -4.22
CA ALA A 171 9.28 -4.86 -4.84
C ALA A 171 9.13 -6.36 -4.56
N GLY A 172 8.21 -6.77 -3.68
CA GLY A 172 7.98 -8.16 -3.30
C GLY A 172 8.42 -8.51 -1.87
N PRO A 173 9.72 -8.44 -1.54
CA PRO A 173 10.21 -8.72 -0.18
C PRO A 173 9.73 -7.70 0.86
N THR A 174 9.77 -8.05 2.15
CA THR A 174 9.51 -7.09 3.24
C THR A 174 10.67 -6.10 3.40
N LEU A 175 10.46 -4.99 4.09
CA LEU A 175 11.58 -4.09 4.39
C LEU A 175 12.63 -4.81 5.25
N ASP A 176 12.22 -5.62 6.22
CA ASP A 176 13.16 -6.40 7.04
C ASP A 176 14.04 -7.36 6.22
N ASP A 177 13.47 -8.01 5.19
CA ASP A 177 14.24 -8.84 4.26
C ASP A 177 15.25 -8.00 3.47
N ILE A 178 14.81 -6.83 2.98
CA ILE A 178 15.64 -5.92 2.21
C ILE A 178 16.81 -5.40 3.05
N LEU A 179 16.57 -5.01 4.30
CA LEU A 179 17.63 -4.54 5.21
C LEU A 179 18.59 -5.67 5.55
N SER A 180 18.10 -6.89 5.76
CA SER A 180 18.96 -8.05 6.01
C SER A 180 19.86 -8.37 4.81
N ALA A 181 19.32 -8.23 3.59
CA ALA A 181 20.06 -8.41 2.35
C ALA A 181 21.09 -7.29 2.13
N ALA A 182 20.72 -6.03 2.35
CA ALA A 182 21.62 -4.89 2.21
C ALA A 182 22.77 -4.93 3.22
N GLU A 183 22.55 -5.48 4.42
CA GLU A 183 23.61 -5.67 5.41
C GLU A 183 24.62 -6.75 4.95
N GLN A 184 24.22 -7.63 4.04
CA GLN A 184 25.10 -8.59 3.34
C GLN A 184 25.74 -7.98 2.07
N GLY A 185 25.58 -6.67 1.83
CA GLY A 185 26.13 -5.96 0.67
C GLY A 185 25.30 -6.06 -0.60
N LYS A 186 24.07 -6.60 -0.53
CA LYS A 186 23.17 -6.64 -1.70
C LYS A 186 22.59 -5.25 -2.00
N PRO A 187 22.31 -4.93 -3.27
CA PRO A 187 21.72 -3.65 -3.62
C PRO A 187 20.29 -3.51 -3.07
N VAL A 188 19.91 -2.27 -2.71
CA VAL A 188 18.55 -1.94 -2.30
C VAL A 188 17.65 -1.83 -3.54
N PRO A 189 16.52 -2.56 -3.60
CA PRO A 189 15.58 -2.46 -4.71
C PRO A 189 14.77 -1.16 -4.64
N VAL A 190 14.14 -0.81 -5.75
CA VAL A 190 13.16 0.28 -5.77
C VAL A 190 11.79 -0.24 -5.32
N ALA A 191 11.19 0.42 -4.34
CA ALA A 191 9.83 0.12 -3.91
C ALA A 191 9.03 1.39 -3.57
N ASP A 192 7.92 1.58 -4.28
CA ASP A 192 6.93 2.61 -3.97
C ASP A 192 5.86 2.05 -3.01
N GLY A 193 6.15 2.13 -1.72
CA GLY A 193 5.23 1.73 -0.65
C GLY A 193 5.25 0.24 -0.35
N GLU A 194 4.36 -0.11 0.57
CA GLU A 194 3.95 -1.49 0.81
C GLU A 194 3.25 -2.04 -0.42
N MET A 195 3.41 -3.34 -0.67
CA MET A 195 2.53 -4.08 -1.54
C MET A 195 1.12 -3.88 -1.02
N ARG A 196 0.25 -3.28 -1.84
CA ARG A 196 -1.15 -3.14 -1.48
C ARG A 196 -1.75 -4.53 -1.53
N GLU A 197 -2.15 -5.04 -0.36
CA GLU A 197 -3.01 -6.19 -0.32
C GLU A 197 -4.40 -5.75 -0.75
N ASP A 198 -4.71 -5.94 -2.02
CA ASP A 198 -6.01 -5.60 -2.55
C ASP A 198 -6.74 -6.82 -3.12
N THR A 199 -7.96 -6.61 -3.59
CA THR A 199 -8.85 -7.65 -4.10
C THR A 199 -8.20 -8.55 -5.17
N ARG A 200 -7.18 -8.08 -5.90
CA ARG A 200 -6.44 -8.90 -6.89
C ARG A 200 -5.70 -10.08 -6.26
N MET A 201 -5.35 -10.00 -4.98
CA MET A 201 -4.74 -11.12 -4.26
C MET A 201 -5.71 -12.27 -3.99
N LEU A 202 -7.02 -12.06 -4.19
CA LEU A 202 -8.02 -13.11 -4.01
C LEU A 202 -8.19 -13.97 -5.27
N ILE A 203 -7.57 -13.61 -6.41
CA ILE A 203 -7.68 -14.39 -7.66
C ILE A 203 -7.17 -15.82 -7.42
N GLY A 204 -8.03 -16.81 -7.67
CA GLY A 204 -7.79 -18.24 -7.43
C GLY A 204 -8.24 -18.72 -6.04
N GLU A 205 -8.44 -17.81 -5.10
CA GLU A 205 -8.91 -18.10 -3.74
C GLU A 205 -10.44 -18.20 -3.67
N THR A 206 -10.95 -18.82 -2.61
CA THR A 206 -12.37 -18.80 -2.29
C THR A 206 -12.83 -17.37 -2.04
N ALA A 207 -13.86 -16.92 -2.75
CA ALA A 207 -14.40 -15.58 -2.60
C ALA A 207 -14.91 -15.37 -1.17
N PRO A 208 -14.59 -14.23 -0.52
CA PRO A 208 -15.12 -13.92 0.79
C PRO A 208 -16.65 -13.93 0.79
N ASP A 209 -17.21 -14.83 1.60
CA ASP A 209 -18.66 -15.01 1.67
C ASP A 209 -19.24 -14.09 2.75
N VAL A 210 -19.45 -12.84 2.38
CA VAL A 210 -20.01 -11.81 3.27
C VAL A 210 -21.47 -11.55 2.93
N LYS A 211 -22.32 -11.60 3.96
CA LYS A 211 -23.74 -11.24 3.88
C LYS A 211 -23.89 -9.73 3.76
N VAL A 212 -24.69 -9.29 2.79
CA VAL A 212 -25.03 -7.88 2.55
C VAL A 212 -26.55 -7.72 2.41
N SER A 213 -27.08 -6.58 2.85
CA SER A 213 -28.52 -6.30 2.85
C SER A 213 -28.88 -5.31 1.76
N ALA A 214 -30.08 -5.43 1.19
CA ALA A 214 -30.58 -4.46 0.23
C ALA A 214 -30.52 -3.04 0.81
N ALA A 215 -30.05 -2.08 0.02
CA ALA A 215 -30.20 -0.69 0.37
C ALA A 215 -31.71 -0.34 0.39
N PRO A 216 -32.22 0.45 1.35
CA PRO A 216 -33.66 0.71 1.51
C PRO A 216 -34.37 1.28 0.26
N PHE A 217 -33.61 1.92 -0.63
CA PHE A 217 -34.12 2.52 -1.86
C PHE A 217 -33.97 1.62 -3.11
N SER A 218 -33.27 0.49 -3.00
CA SER A 218 -33.07 -0.42 -4.13
C SER A 218 -34.34 -1.24 -4.36
N LYS A 219 -34.88 -1.17 -5.58
CA LYS A 219 -36.11 -1.89 -5.96
C LYS A 219 -35.83 -3.29 -6.53
N THR A 220 -34.59 -3.55 -6.95
CA THR A 220 -34.20 -4.77 -7.66
C THR A 220 -33.30 -5.68 -6.82
N ALA A 221 -32.72 -5.18 -5.73
CA ALA A 221 -31.95 -6.00 -4.81
C ALA A 221 -32.87 -6.97 -4.04
N LYS A 222 -32.44 -8.23 -3.95
CA LYS A 222 -33.00 -9.19 -2.98
C LYS A 222 -32.79 -8.64 -1.56
N PRO A 223 -33.68 -8.89 -0.59
CA PRO A 223 -33.57 -8.35 0.77
C PRO A 223 -32.19 -8.54 1.38
N GLU A 224 -31.59 -9.72 1.13
CA GLU A 224 -30.22 -10.04 1.50
C GLU A 224 -29.59 -10.91 0.40
N THR A 225 -28.27 -10.82 0.28
CA THR A 225 -27.48 -11.74 -0.56
C THR A 225 -26.10 -11.97 0.05
N ARG A 226 -25.34 -12.87 -0.56
CA ARG A 226 -23.98 -13.23 -0.19
C ARG A 226 -23.04 -12.91 -1.35
N THR A 227 -21.92 -12.25 -1.02
CA THR A 227 -20.94 -11.78 -2.01
C THR A 227 -20.10 -12.92 -2.59
N GLY A 228 -19.96 -14.04 -1.87
CA GLY A 228 -19.25 -15.24 -2.30
C GLY A 228 -20.16 -16.48 -2.36
N GLY A 229 -19.54 -17.66 -2.50
CA GLY A 229 -20.22 -18.96 -2.53
C GLY A 229 -20.34 -19.57 -3.93
N ALA A 230 -20.64 -20.87 -3.99
CA ALA A 230 -20.86 -21.58 -5.26
C ALA A 230 -22.23 -21.23 -5.89
N GLY A 231 -22.44 -21.63 -7.15
CA GLY A 231 -23.71 -21.49 -7.87
C GLY A 231 -23.60 -20.65 -9.14
N LYS A 232 -24.55 -19.73 -9.36
CA LYS A 232 -24.48 -18.80 -10.50
C LYS A 232 -23.26 -17.88 -10.32
N PRO A 233 -22.45 -17.64 -11.37
CA PRO A 233 -21.36 -16.66 -11.32
C PRO A 233 -21.85 -15.31 -10.80
N ARG A 234 -20.97 -14.55 -10.13
CA ARG A 234 -21.30 -13.25 -9.57
C ARG A 234 -20.30 -12.17 -9.96
N LEU A 235 -20.79 -10.99 -10.31
CA LEU A 235 -19.99 -9.77 -10.44
C LEU A 235 -20.22 -8.93 -9.18
N VAL A 236 -19.21 -8.89 -8.29
CA VAL A 236 -19.24 -8.11 -7.06
C VAL A 236 -18.55 -6.77 -7.34
N VAL A 237 -19.21 -5.66 -7.03
CA VAL A 237 -18.72 -4.30 -7.34
C VAL A 237 -18.78 -3.42 -6.11
N PHE A 238 -17.65 -2.93 -5.62
CA PHE A 238 -17.54 -1.96 -4.54
C PHE A 238 -17.39 -0.55 -5.11
N TRP A 239 -18.29 0.35 -4.74
CA TRP A 239 -18.35 1.69 -5.33
C TRP A 239 -18.92 2.73 -4.37
N LEU A 240 -18.78 4.01 -4.73
CA LEU A 240 -19.46 5.12 -4.08
C LEU A 240 -19.96 6.11 -5.13
N ALA A 241 -21.19 6.60 -4.95
CA ALA A 241 -21.80 7.57 -5.87
C ALA A 241 -21.06 8.91 -5.92
N THR A 242 -20.23 9.24 -4.93
CA THR A 242 -19.42 10.47 -4.86
C THR A 242 -18.01 10.32 -5.44
N CYS A 243 -17.62 9.12 -5.87
CA CYS A 243 -16.31 8.87 -6.47
C CYS A 243 -16.36 9.10 -8.00
N PRO A 244 -15.58 10.03 -8.58
CA PRO A 244 -15.62 10.32 -10.02
C PRO A 244 -15.29 9.12 -10.91
N HIS A 245 -14.37 8.26 -10.47
CA HIS A 245 -14.00 7.03 -11.16
C HIS A 245 -15.15 6.01 -11.15
N CYS A 246 -15.83 5.83 -10.01
CA CYS A 246 -17.03 4.98 -9.92
C CYS A 246 -18.14 5.50 -10.83
N GLN A 247 -18.36 6.82 -10.87
CA GLN A 247 -19.42 7.42 -11.66
C GLN A 247 -19.27 7.15 -13.17
N ARG A 248 -18.04 7.01 -13.67
CA ARG A 248 -17.74 6.66 -15.06
C ARG A 248 -17.83 5.16 -15.33
N GLU A 249 -17.52 4.32 -14.35
CA GLU A 249 -17.51 2.87 -14.53
C GLU A 249 -18.89 2.23 -14.39
N MET A 250 -19.70 2.66 -13.42
CA MET A 250 -21.02 2.05 -13.13
C MET A 250 -21.99 2.00 -14.33
N PRO A 251 -22.11 3.03 -15.20
CA PRO A 251 -22.94 2.93 -16.40
C PRO A 251 -22.45 1.87 -17.40
N ARG A 252 -21.13 1.63 -17.45
CA ARG A 252 -20.54 0.60 -18.31
C ARG A 252 -20.76 -0.80 -17.71
N ILE A 253 -20.66 -0.94 -16.39
CA ILE A 253 -21.05 -2.17 -15.67
C ILE A 253 -22.51 -2.48 -15.93
N HIS A 254 -23.41 -1.49 -15.83
CA HIS A 254 -24.84 -1.65 -16.12
C HIS A 254 -25.06 -2.16 -17.55
N ALA A 255 -24.53 -1.46 -18.55
CA ALA A 255 -24.69 -1.83 -19.95
C ALA A 255 -24.18 -3.25 -20.24
N TRP A 256 -23.02 -3.62 -19.69
CA TRP A 256 -22.48 -4.97 -19.81
C TRP A 256 -23.39 -5.99 -19.12
N TRP A 257 -23.82 -5.72 -17.88
CA TRP A 257 -24.65 -6.64 -17.12
C TRP A 257 -26.02 -6.87 -17.76
N GLN A 258 -26.65 -5.84 -18.34
CA GLN A 258 -27.94 -6.00 -19.05
C GLN A 258 -27.85 -7.04 -20.18
N ALA A 259 -26.71 -7.09 -20.89
CA ALA A 259 -26.46 -8.06 -21.95
C ALA A 259 -26.15 -9.49 -21.45
N HIS A 260 -25.85 -9.66 -20.15
CA HIS A 260 -25.38 -10.93 -19.57
C HIS A 260 -26.15 -11.35 -18.30
N LYS A 261 -27.28 -10.71 -17.99
CA LYS A 261 -28.03 -10.90 -16.73
C LYS A 261 -28.46 -12.34 -16.47
N ASP A 262 -28.63 -13.12 -17.52
CA ASP A 262 -29.01 -14.54 -17.45
C ASP A 262 -27.80 -15.42 -17.07
N ASP A 263 -26.59 -14.97 -17.37
CA ASP A 263 -25.32 -15.68 -17.11
C ASP A 263 -24.69 -15.35 -15.76
N ILE A 264 -24.88 -14.13 -15.24
CA ILE A 264 -24.18 -13.64 -14.04
C ILE A 264 -25.09 -12.81 -13.12
N GLU A 265 -24.96 -13.01 -11.81
CA GLU A 265 -25.62 -12.19 -10.78
C GLU A 265 -24.79 -10.93 -10.51
N LEU A 266 -25.41 -9.75 -10.51
CA LEU A 266 -24.74 -8.50 -10.14
C LEU A 266 -24.99 -8.19 -8.67
N ILE A 267 -23.91 -7.95 -7.91
CA ILE A 267 -23.95 -7.52 -6.52
C ILE A 267 -23.15 -6.22 -6.40
N THR A 268 -23.85 -5.07 -6.35
CA THR A 268 -23.18 -3.78 -6.15
C THR A 268 -23.26 -3.37 -4.69
N VAL A 269 -22.12 -3.10 -4.09
CA VAL A 269 -21.93 -2.80 -2.68
C VAL A 269 -21.48 -1.35 -2.55
N THR A 270 -22.26 -0.56 -1.81
CA THR A 270 -21.95 0.84 -1.50
C THR A 270 -22.15 1.11 -0.02
N ARG A 271 -21.61 2.23 0.47
CA ARG A 271 -21.98 2.76 1.78
C ARG A 271 -23.33 3.46 1.69
N THR A 272 -24.20 3.23 2.66
CA THR A 272 -25.50 3.91 2.78
C THR A 272 -25.78 4.37 4.21
N ASP A 273 -24.72 4.48 5.01
CA ASP A 273 -24.73 4.77 6.44
C ASP A 273 -25.16 6.20 6.75
N SER A 274 -24.99 7.14 5.81
CA SER A 274 -25.48 8.51 5.94
C SER A 274 -26.61 8.84 4.97
N GLU A 275 -27.55 9.67 5.42
CA GLU A 275 -28.64 10.20 4.59
C GLU A 275 -28.10 10.92 3.35
N GLY A 276 -27.03 11.70 3.50
CA GLY A 276 -26.40 12.43 2.41
C GLY A 276 -25.84 11.51 1.32
N ILE A 277 -25.14 10.43 1.69
CA ILE A 277 -24.64 9.44 0.72
C ILE A 277 -25.81 8.73 0.05
N ARG A 278 -26.87 8.41 0.80
CA ARG A 278 -28.07 7.76 0.27
C ARG A 278 -28.77 8.61 -0.79
N ALA A 279 -29.09 9.86 -0.46
CA ALA A 279 -29.72 10.80 -1.37
C ALA A 279 -28.88 11.04 -2.63
N HIS A 280 -27.55 11.19 -2.46
CA HIS A 280 -26.63 11.33 -3.60
C HIS A 280 -26.61 10.09 -4.49
N THR A 281 -26.66 8.89 -3.89
CA THR A 281 -26.70 7.62 -4.63
C THR A 281 -27.97 7.49 -5.45
N ILE A 282 -29.13 7.79 -4.86
CA ILE A 282 -30.43 7.78 -5.56
C ILE A 282 -30.39 8.77 -6.74
N LYS A 283 -29.96 10.01 -6.49
CA LYS A 283 -29.87 11.05 -7.54
C LYS A 283 -28.94 10.62 -8.67
N TYR A 284 -27.78 10.07 -8.35
CA TYR A 284 -26.81 9.60 -9.33
C TYR A 284 -27.41 8.50 -10.22
N LEU A 285 -27.97 7.45 -9.62
CA LEU A 285 -28.54 6.31 -10.35
C LEU A 285 -29.67 6.76 -11.30
N SER A 286 -30.58 7.61 -10.80
CA SER A 286 -31.65 8.20 -11.61
C SER A 286 -31.11 9.06 -12.74
N SER A 287 -30.14 9.93 -12.48
CA SER A 287 -29.57 10.83 -13.50
C SER A 287 -28.83 10.09 -14.62
N LYS A 288 -28.36 8.87 -14.34
CA LYS A 288 -27.65 8.03 -15.30
C LYS A 288 -28.54 6.97 -15.97
N GLY A 289 -29.81 6.87 -15.56
CA GLY A 289 -30.74 5.88 -16.12
C GLY A 289 -30.41 4.43 -15.73
N ILE A 290 -29.77 4.22 -14.57
CA ILE A 290 -29.28 2.90 -14.10
C ILE A 290 -29.89 2.50 -12.75
N ALA A 291 -31.09 3.01 -12.45
CA ALA A 291 -31.78 2.80 -11.17
C ALA A 291 -32.27 1.35 -10.94
N ASP A 292 -32.19 0.50 -11.95
CA ASP A 292 -32.50 -0.93 -11.90
C ASP A 292 -31.31 -1.81 -11.47
N ILE A 293 -30.11 -1.25 -11.28
CA ILE A 293 -29.00 -1.97 -10.64
C ILE A 293 -29.39 -2.37 -9.20
N PRO A 294 -29.15 -3.63 -8.79
CA PRO A 294 -29.30 -4.03 -7.40
C PRO A 294 -28.22 -3.38 -6.53
N VAL A 295 -28.63 -2.64 -5.51
CA VAL A 295 -27.73 -1.93 -4.59
C VAL A 295 -27.84 -2.52 -3.19
N TYR A 296 -26.71 -2.95 -2.67
CA TYR A 296 -26.56 -3.52 -1.35
C TYR A 296 -25.76 -2.56 -0.46
N SER A 297 -26.19 -2.47 0.79
CA SER A 297 -25.44 -1.83 1.86
C SER A 297 -24.61 -2.88 2.56
N ALA A 298 -23.32 -2.60 2.74
CA ALA A 298 -22.44 -3.49 3.48
C ALA A 298 -21.81 -2.82 4.68
N SER A 299 -21.52 -3.64 5.69
CA SER A 299 -20.70 -3.26 6.82
C SER A 299 -19.25 -2.99 6.37
N ALA A 300 -18.49 -2.30 7.22
CA ALA A 300 -17.04 -2.17 7.03
C ALA A 300 -16.31 -3.53 6.92
N ASP A 301 -16.96 -4.61 7.36
CA ASP A 301 -16.42 -5.96 7.28
C ASP A 301 -16.35 -6.50 5.85
N ALA A 302 -17.34 -6.22 5.00
CA ALA A 302 -17.30 -6.64 3.60
C ALA A 302 -16.10 -6.03 2.87
N TYR A 303 -15.86 -4.72 3.06
CA TYR A 303 -14.72 -4.02 2.48
C TYR A 303 -13.37 -4.61 2.94
N ARG A 304 -13.26 -4.95 4.24
CA ARG A 304 -12.04 -5.57 4.78
C ARG A 304 -11.81 -6.98 4.25
N GLN A 305 -12.82 -7.84 4.29
CA GLN A 305 -12.68 -9.23 3.85
C GLN A 305 -12.37 -9.32 2.35
N TRP A 306 -12.95 -8.42 1.54
CA TRP A 306 -12.66 -8.30 0.12
C TRP A 306 -11.37 -7.52 -0.20
N LYS A 307 -10.62 -7.07 0.82
CA LYS A 307 -9.38 -6.29 0.66
C LYS A 307 -9.58 -5.07 -0.26
N VAL A 308 -10.69 -4.34 -0.07
CA VAL A 308 -11.04 -3.19 -0.90
C VAL A 308 -10.23 -1.97 -0.44
N GLU A 309 -9.05 -1.80 -1.05
CA GLU A 309 -8.12 -0.68 -0.78
C GLU A 309 -8.41 0.57 -1.65
N GLY A 310 -9.26 0.42 -2.67
CA GLY A 310 -9.64 1.50 -3.58
C GLY A 310 -10.99 1.23 -4.24
N ILE A 311 -11.61 2.27 -4.79
CA ILE A 311 -12.86 2.16 -5.55
C ILE A 311 -12.76 2.95 -6.88
N PRO A 312 -13.45 2.51 -7.95
CA PRO A 312 -14.25 1.29 -7.99
C PRO A 312 -13.37 0.03 -7.90
N THR A 313 -13.92 -1.03 -7.35
CA THR A 313 -13.29 -2.35 -7.33
C THR A 313 -14.33 -3.36 -7.76
N TRP A 314 -13.99 -4.24 -8.68
CA TRP A 314 -14.88 -5.31 -9.08
C TRP A 314 -14.15 -6.65 -9.10
N ALA A 315 -14.90 -7.72 -8.85
CA ALA A 315 -14.42 -9.09 -8.92
C ALA A 315 -15.48 -10.00 -9.53
N VAL A 316 -15.04 -10.95 -10.34
CA VAL A 316 -15.89 -12.04 -10.86
C VAL A 316 -15.65 -13.27 -10.02
N VAL A 317 -16.72 -13.77 -9.40
CA VAL A 317 -16.74 -15.04 -8.67
C VAL A 317 -17.32 -16.10 -9.59
N GLY A 318 -16.59 -17.20 -9.75
CA GLY A 318 -16.99 -18.34 -10.56
C GLY A 318 -18.05 -19.20 -9.88
N SER A 319 -18.62 -20.12 -10.65
CA SER A 319 -19.64 -21.07 -10.19
C SER A 319 -19.14 -21.99 -9.06
N ASN A 320 -17.83 -22.21 -8.99
CA ASN A 320 -17.15 -22.93 -7.90
C ASN A 320 -16.91 -22.09 -6.64
N GLY A 321 -17.32 -20.81 -6.62
CA GLY A 321 -17.13 -19.90 -5.49
C GLY A 321 -15.73 -19.29 -5.37
N LYS A 322 -14.84 -19.48 -6.35
CA LYS A 322 -13.51 -18.85 -6.39
C LYS A 322 -13.52 -17.53 -7.15
N VAL A 323 -12.65 -16.60 -6.78
CA VAL A 323 -12.45 -15.37 -7.56
C VAL A 323 -11.67 -15.70 -8.83
N ILE A 324 -12.27 -15.40 -9.98
CA ILE A 324 -11.71 -15.67 -11.31
C ILE A 324 -10.85 -14.51 -11.79
N GLU A 325 -11.31 -13.30 -11.49
CA GLU A 325 -10.68 -12.05 -11.90
C GLU A 325 -11.06 -10.94 -10.93
N ALA A 326 -10.16 -9.98 -10.73
CA ALA A 326 -10.43 -8.78 -9.96
C ALA A 326 -9.67 -7.56 -10.52
N ARG A 327 -10.27 -6.38 -10.37
CA ARG A 327 -9.66 -5.09 -10.71
C ARG A 327 -9.93 -4.07 -9.62
N VAL A 328 -8.97 -3.16 -9.46
CA VAL A 328 -9.00 -2.05 -8.51
C VAL A 328 -8.71 -0.77 -9.29
N GLY A 329 -9.57 0.23 -9.12
CA GLY A 329 -9.60 1.43 -9.94
C GLY A 329 -10.47 1.27 -11.19
N GLU A 330 -10.77 2.40 -11.83
CA GLU A 330 -11.52 2.44 -13.10
C GLU A 330 -10.78 1.66 -14.18
N ASP A 331 -11.48 0.71 -14.81
CA ASP A 331 -10.96 -0.16 -15.86
C ASP A 331 -11.31 0.38 -17.26
N PRO A 332 -10.35 0.90 -18.02
CA PRO A 332 -10.60 1.38 -19.38
C PRO A 332 -11.09 0.28 -20.33
N GLN A 333 -10.75 -0.99 -20.08
CA GLN A 333 -11.09 -2.13 -20.92
C GLN A 333 -12.17 -3.04 -20.32
N LEU A 334 -13.00 -2.50 -19.41
CA LEU A 334 -14.00 -3.24 -18.63
C LEU A 334 -14.76 -4.33 -19.41
N PRO A 335 -15.41 -4.09 -20.57
CA PRO A 335 -16.15 -5.15 -21.26
C PRO A 335 -15.26 -6.32 -21.71
N HIS A 336 -14.02 -6.06 -22.14
CA HIS A 336 -13.09 -7.10 -22.56
C HIS A 336 -12.72 -8.00 -21.37
N HIS A 337 -12.33 -7.39 -20.25
CA HIS A 337 -11.95 -8.15 -19.06
C HIS A 337 -13.14 -8.91 -18.45
N LEU A 338 -14.33 -8.32 -18.40
CA LEU A 338 -15.54 -9.00 -17.91
C LEU A 338 -15.94 -10.17 -18.81
N ASN A 339 -15.84 -10.05 -20.13
CA ASN A 339 -16.09 -11.16 -21.06
C ASN A 339 -15.10 -12.32 -20.84
N GLN A 340 -13.81 -12.02 -20.70
CA GLN A 340 -12.78 -13.03 -20.41
C GLN A 340 -13.01 -13.73 -19.06
N ALA A 341 -13.37 -12.95 -18.04
CA ALA A 341 -13.65 -13.48 -16.71
C ALA A 341 -14.92 -14.34 -16.72
N LEU A 342 -16.01 -13.90 -17.34
CA LEU A 342 -17.26 -14.64 -17.44
C LEU A 342 -17.07 -15.97 -18.19
N ALA A 343 -16.26 -15.98 -19.26
CA ALA A 343 -15.94 -17.21 -19.99
C ALA A 343 -15.24 -18.27 -19.13
N LYS A 344 -14.47 -17.85 -18.12
CA LYS A 344 -13.78 -18.72 -17.16
C LYS A 344 -14.60 -19.03 -15.90
N ALA A 345 -15.70 -18.31 -15.69
CA ALA A 345 -16.48 -18.36 -14.46
C ALA A 345 -17.56 -19.45 -14.45
N ARG A 346 -17.83 -20.08 -15.60
CA ARG A 346 -18.84 -21.13 -15.76
C ARG A 346 -18.37 -22.46 -15.23
#